data_AF-A0A1I7YXD6-F1
#
_entry.id   AF-A0A1I7YXD6-F1
#
_cell.length_a   1.000
_cell.length_b   1.000
_cell.length_c   1.000
_cell.angle_alpha   90.00
_cell.angle_beta   90.00
_cell.angle_gamma   90.00
#
_symmetry.space_group_name_H-M   'P 1'
#
loop_
_entity.id
_entity.type
_entity.pdbx_description
1 polymer ?
#
loop_
_entity_poly.entity_id
_entity_poly.type
_entity_poly.pdbx_seq_one_letter_code
_entity_poly.pdbx_strand_id
1 'polypeptide(L)'
;MSGKCKDGTEQLKEFLKHRMQHLAIEQSVLGMEDVLVVCSKEECDFIDKEYRHNHHTFPKPSCVYKYEEGEGAGVRRLYISFKCCEDQVTLTTTRPWRPANYDGHKDLRFMRGTSFLRVMFA
;
A
#
# COMPACT_ATOMS: atom_id res chain seq x y z
N MET A 1 2.32 5.18 21.53
CA MET A 1 1.02 4.50 21.43
C MET A 1 1.08 3.53 20.26
N SER A 2 1.23 2.22 20.50
CA SER A 2 1.32 1.21 19.42
C SER A 2 -0.07 0.65 19.09
N GLY A 3 -0.94 1.50 18.52
CA GLY A 3 -2.20 1.04 17.94
C GLY A 3 -1.93 0.49 16.53
N LYS A 4 -2.37 -0.75 16.25
CA LYS A 4 -2.36 -1.25 14.87
C LYS A 4 -3.35 -0.43 14.03
N CYS A 5 -3.07 -0.21 12.76
CA CYS A 5 -3.96 0.44 11.79
C CYS A 5 -5.10 -0.48 11.33
N LYS A 6 -5.62 -1.33 12.24
CA LYS A 6 -6.60 -2.37 11.92
C LYS A 6 -7.85 -1.76 11.27
N ASP A 7 -8.41 -0.72 11.89
CA ASP A 7 -9.64 -0.09 11.42
C ASP A 7 -9.44 0.59 10.06
N GLY A 8 -8.33 1.29 9.86
CA GLY A 8 -8.00 1.91 8.57
C GLY A 8 -7.75 0.87 7.46
N THR A 9 -7.16 -0.27 7.80
CA THR A 9 -6.94 -1.37 6.84
C THR A 9 -8.27 -2.02 6.44
N GLU A 10 -9.18 -2.23 7.38
CA GLU A 10 -10.52 -2.75 7.08
C GLU A 10 -11.35 -1.75 6.25
N GLN A 11 -11.28 -0.45 6.56
CA GLN A 11 -11.92 0.59 5.74
C GLN A 11 -11.41 0.59 4.30
N LEU A 12 -10.10 0.51 4.09
CA LEU A 12 -9.51 0.42 2.76
C LEU A 12 -9.98 -0.84 2.01
N LYS A 13 -10.02 -1.97 2.71
CA LYS A 13 -10.50 -3.24 2.14
C LYS A 13 -11.97 -3.17 1.72
N GLU A 14 -12.85 -2.64 2.56
CA GLU A 14 -14.27 -2.48 2.23
C GLU A 14 -14.48 -1.46 1.10
N PHE A 15 -13.69 -0.38 1.06
CA PHE A 15 -13.69 0.56 -0.06
C PHE A 15 -13.36 -0.13 -1.39
N LEU A 16 -12.26 -0.90 -1.44
CA LEU A 16 -11.84 -1.62 -2.65
C LEU A 16 -12.89 -2.66 -3.04
N LYS A 17 -13.42 -3.42 -2.08
CA LYS A 17 -14.46 -4.42 -2.31
C LYS A 17 -15.70 -3.80 -2.95
N HIS A 18 -16.20 -2.68 -2.42
CA HIS A 18 -17.36 -1.99 -2.99
C HIS A 18 -17.10 -1.54 -4.44
N ARG A 19 -15.88 -1.09 -4.75
CA ARG A 19 -15.51 -0.70 -6.12
C ARG A 19 -15.42 -1.89 -7.07
N MET A 20 -14.89 -3.02 -6.60
CA MET A 20 -14.79 -4.26 -7.39
C MET A 20 -16.15 -4.84 -7.73
N GLN A 21 -17.12 -4.77 -6.81
CA GLN A 21 -18.50 -5.19 -7.07
C GLN A 21 -19.13 -4.44 -8.25
N HIS A 22 -18.70 -3.20 -8.49
CA HIS A 22 -19.17 -2.37 -9.61
C HIS A 22 -18.47 -2.70 -10.94
N LEU A 23 -17.36 -3.44 -10.92
CA LEU A 23 -16.59 -3.84 -12.11
C LEU A 23 -17.02 -5.20 -12.69
N ALA A 24 -18.10 -5.80 -12.20
CA ALA A 24 -18.63 -7.11 -12.63
C ALA A 24 -17.62 -8.27 -12.56
N ILE A 25 -16.61 -8.15 -11.70
CA ILE A 25 -15.64 -9.22 -11.45
C ILE A 25 -16.24 -10.13 -10.34
N GLU A 26 -16.27 -11.46 -10.55
CA GLU A 26 -16.93 -12.40 -9.62
C GLU A 26 -16.45 -12.25 -8.16
N GLN A 27 -17.39 -11.99 -7.26
CA GLN A 27 -17.14 -11.59 -5.86
C GLN A 27 -16.48 -12.64 -4.96
N SER A 28 -16.44 -13.92 -5.37
CA SER A 28 -16.12 -15.03 -4.46
C SER A 28 -14.62 -15.29 -4.29
N VAL A 29 -13.74 -14.67 -5.09
CA VAL A 29 -12.29 -14.99 -5.08
C VAL A 29 -11.39 -13.75 -4.96
N LEU A 30 -11.89 -12.54 -5.23
CA LEU A 30 -11.01 -11.40 -5.37
C LEU A 30 -10.57 -10.79 -4.03
N GLY A 31 -9.27 -10.63 -3.87
CA GLY A 31 -8.61 -9.90 -2.80
C GLY A 31 -8.09 -8.54 -3.27
N MET A 32 -7.48 -7.81 -2.33
CA MET A 32 -6.80 -6.55 -2.63
C MET A 32 -5.66 -6.74 -3.63
N GLU A 33 -5.06 -7.93 -3.68
CA GLU A 33 -3.99 -8.31 -4.62
C GLU A 33 -4.45 -8.28 -6.08
N ASP A 34 -5.74 -8.42 -6.35
CA ASP A 34 -6.28 -8.43 -7.71
C ASP A 34 -6.50 -7.02 -8.29
N VAL A 35 -6.50 -5.98 -7.43
CA VAL A 35 -6.83 -4.60 -7.84
C VAL A 35 -5.69 -3.63 -7.57
N LEU A 36 -4.89 -3.90 -6.54
CA LEU A 36 -3.74 -3.09 -6.20
C LEU A 36 -2.55 -3.51 -7.04
N VAL A 37 -2.11 -2.61 -7.91
CA VAL A 37 -0.93 -2.81 -8.75
C VAL A 37 0.28 -2.18 -8.05
N VAL A 38 1.45 -2.81 -8.11
CA VAL A 38 2.68 -2.19 -7.62
C VAL A 38 3.08 -1.05 -8.54
N CYS A 39 3.38 0.11 -7.97
CA CYS A 39 3.86 1.27 -8.72
C CYS A 39 5.20 0.98 -9.41
N SER A 40 5.39 1.54 -10.60
CA SER A 40 6.68 1.55 -11.27
C SER A 40 7.69 2.42 -10.53
N LYS A 41 8.95 2.37 -10.97
CA LYS A 41 10.00 3.25 -10.44
C LYS A 41 9.67 4.72 -10.70
N GLU A 42 9.25 5.06 -11.91
CA GLU A 42 8.91 6.42 -12.33
C GLU A 42 7.73 6.96 -11.54
N GLU A 43 6.73 6.11 -11.25
CA GLU A 43 5.60 6.48 -10.39
C GLU A 43 6.07 6.73 -8.95
N CYS A 44 6.97 5.92 -8.42
CA CYS A 44 7.52 6.14 -7.08
C CYS A 44 8.37 7.42 -7.01
N ASP A 45 9.19 7.70 -8.03
CA ASP A 45 9.98 8.94 -8.14
C ASP A 45 9.06 10.17 -8.18
N PHE A 46 7.93 10.09 -8.90
CA PHE A 46 6.88 11.11 -8.88
C PHE A 46 6.26 11.29 -7.49
N ILE A 47 5.91 10.18 -6.82
CA ILE A 47 5.31 10.20 -5.49
C ILE A 47 6.28 10.81 -4.45
N ASP A 48 7.57 10.50 -4.54
CA ASP A 48 8.61 11.08 -3.69
C ASP A 48 8.74 12.58 -3.89
N LYS A 49 8.69 13.04 -5.15
CA LYS A 49 8.76 14.46 -5.48
C LYS A 49 7.53 15.24 -5.00
N GLU A 50 6.32 14.77 -5.33
CA GLU A 50 5.08 15.53 -5.09
C GLU A 50 4.55 15.37 -3.66
N TYR A 51 4.68 14.18 -3.07
CA TYR A 51 4.11 13.86 -1.75
C TYR A 51 5.16 13.65 -0.66
N ARG A 52 6.45 13.90 -0.96
CA ARG A 52 7.58 13.73 -0.03
C ARG A 52 7.55 12.36 0.66
N HIS A 53 7.20 11.33 -0.09
CA HIS A 53 6.94 10.00 0.45
C HIS A 53 8.18 9.38 1.09
N ASN A 54 9.32 9.54 0.44
CA ASN A 54 10.64 9.16 0.92
C ASN A 54 11.04 9.68 2.32
N HIS A 55 10.37 10.68 2.88
CA HIS A 55 10.65 11.16 4.24
C HIS A 55 10.21 10.17 5.33
N HIS A 56 9.37 9.19 4.99
CA HIS A 56 8.95 8.13 5.90
C HIS A 56 9.71 6.84 5.60
N THR A 57 10.60 6.43 6.50
CA THR A 57 11.44 5.24 6.33
C THR A 57 11.10 4.16 7.36
N PHE A 58 11.32 2.90 6.97
CA PHE A 58 11.05 1.74 7.81
C PHE A 58 12.14 0.67 7.63
N PRO A 59 12.37 -0.21 8.63
CA PRO A 59 13.28 -1.35 8.47
C PRO A 59 12.82 -2.36 7.40
N LYS A 60 11.49 -2.51 7.27
CA LYS A 60 10.83 -3.38 6.27
C LYS A 60 9.64 -2.63 5.67
N PRO A 61 9.86 -1.73 4.69
CA PRO A 61 8.77 -1.05 4.02
C PRO A 61 8.10 -1.98 2.99
N SER A 62 6.81 -1.77 2.74
CA SER A 62 6.09 -2.39 1.64
C SER A 62 6.54 -1.83 0.28
N CYS A 63 6.08 -2.45 -0.82
CA CYS A 63 5.98 -1.72 -2.09
C CYS A 63 5.03 -0.52 -1.97
N VAL A 64 5.13 0.44 -2.88
CA VAL A 64 4.03 1.38 -3.13
C VAL A 64 3.05 0.71 -4.08
N TYR A 65 1.79 0.66 -3.69
CA TYR A 65 0.70 0.13 -4.50
C TYR A 65 -0.17 1.26 -5.00
N LYS A 66 -0.84 1.06 -6.13
CA LYS A 66 -1.85 1.96 -6.66
C LYS A 66 -3.16 1.26 -6.94
N TYR A 67 -4.24 2.01 -6.76
CA TYR A 67 -5.56 1.74 -7.32
C TYR A 67 -5.91 2.87 -8.29
N GLU A 68 -6.44 2.51 -9.45
CA GLU A 68 -6.85 3.44 -10.51
C GLU A 68 -8.29 3.14 -10.93
N GLU A 69 -9.12 4.19 -11.06
CA GLU A 69 -10.50 4.10 -11.55
C GLU A 69 -10.81 5.29 -12.45
N GLY A 70 -11.58 5.05 -13.52
CA GLY A 70 -11.96 6.06 -14.51
C GLY A 70 -11.02 6.09 -15.72
N GLU A 71 -11.26 7.04 -16.63
CA GLU A 71 -10.51 7.18 -17.88
C GLU A 71 -10.16 8.65 -18.18
N GLY A 72 -9.06 8.85 -18.91
CA GLY A 72 -8.60 10.17 -19.35
C GLY A 72 -8.36 11.15 -18.18
N ALA A 73 -8.94 12.35 -18.28
CA ALA A 73 -8.81 13.39 -17.27
C ALA A 73 -9.62 13.10 -15.99
N GLY A 74 -10.47 12.07 -15.98
CA GLY A 74 -11.29 11.67 -14.84
C GLY A 74 -10.67 10.56 -13.97
N VAL A 75 -9.44 10.13 -14.26
CA VAL A 75 -8.76 9.07 -13.51
C VAL A 75 -8.52 9.51 -12.08
N ARG A 76 -8.99 8.69 -11.13
CA ARG A 76 -8.74 8.85 -9.69
C ARG A 76 -7.71 7.82 -9.26
N ARG A 77 -6.71 8.25 -8.50
CA ARG A 77 -5.62 7.40 -8.03
C ARG A 77 -5.58 7.38 -6.51
N LEU A 78 -5.37 6.17 -5.98
CA LEU A 78 -4.96 5.99 -4.58
C LEU A 78 -3.58 5.35 -4.58
N TYR A 79 -2.62 5.96 -3.89
CA TYR A 79 -1.33 5.34 -3.61
C TYR A 79 -1.27 4.88 -2.16
N ILE A 80 -0.82 3.64 -1.95
CA ILE A 80 -0.85 2.96 -0.65
C ILE A 80 0.55 2.43 -0.34
N SER A 81 1.01 2.67 0.89
CA SER A 81 2.23 2.07 1.44
C SER A 81 2.08 1.84 2.93
N PHE A 82 2.83 0.89 3.49
CA PHE A 82 2.74 0.54 4.91
C PHE A 82 4.07 0.00 5.45
N LYS A 83 4.22 0.10 6.77
CA LYS A 83 5.28 -0.62 7.49
C LYS A 83 4.89 -2.10 7.54
N CYS A 84 5.68 -3.00 6.94
CA CYS A 84 5.40 -4.42 7.09
C CYS A 84 5.59 -4.84 8.56
N CYS A 85 4.71 -5.70 9.05
CA CYS A 85 4.89 -6.29 10.37
C CYS A 85 6.23 -7.03 10.43
N GLU A 86 6.97 -6.80 11.50
CA GLU A 86 8.21 -7.51 11.76
C GLU A 86 7.88 -8.92 12.26
N ASP A 87 8.43 -9.94 11.62
CA ASP A 87 8.57 -11.24 12.27
C ASP A 87 9.69 -11.10 13.31
N GLN A 88 9.49 -11.58 14.54
CA GLN A 88 10.45 -11.42 15.64
C GLN A 88 11.88 -11.88 15.28
N VAL A 89 12.00 -12.80 14.32
CA VAL A 89 13.28 -13.34 13.80
C VAL A 89 14.13 -12.27 13.07
N THR A 90 13.51 -11.24 12.50
CA THR A 90 14.19 -10.23 11.67
C THR A 90 14.86 -9.09 12.44
N LEU A 91 14.70 -9.03 13.77
CA LEU A 91 15.39 -8.06 14.64
C LEU A 91 16.90 -8.30 14.76
N THR A 92 17.39 -9.45 14.29
CA THR A 92 18.80 -9.89 14.40
C THR A 92 19.72 -9.31 13.31
N THR A 93 19.17 -8.72 12.25
CA THR A 93 19.94 -8.06 11.18
C THR A 93 19.54 -6.60 11.08
N THR A 94 20.49 -5.70 11.29
CA THR A 94 20.38 -4.24 11.11
C THR A 94 20.07 -3.92 9.65
N ARG A 95 18.80 -4.03 9.25
CA ARG A 95 18.36 -3.59 7.93
C ARG A 95 18.37 -2.05 7.89
N PRO A 96 18.94 -1.44 6.84
CA PRO A 96 18.89 0.00 6.71
C PRO A 96 17.43 0.47 6.60
N TRP A 97 17.12 1.55 7.28
CA TRP A 97 15.82 2.19 7.17
C TRP A 97 15.70 2.80 5.79
N ARG A 98 14.67 2.41 5.06
CA ARG A 98 14.42 2.88 3.69
C ARG A 98 12.93 3.18 3.48
N PRO A 99 12.57 4.09 2.57
CA PRO A 99 11.16 4.35 2.29
C PRO A 99 10.52 3.19 1.54
N ALA A 100 9.18 3.19 1.48
CA ALA A 100 8.48 2.34 0.53
C ALA A 100 8.75 2.81 -0.89
N ASN A 101 8.94 1.86 -1.80
CA ASN A 101 9.28 2.10 -3.19
C ASN A 101 8.90 0.86 -4.04
N TYR A 102 9.13 0.86 -5.35
CA TYR A 102 8.83 -0.29 -6.23
C TYR A 102 9.53 -1.59 -5.78
N ASP A 103 10.73 -1.49 -5.17
CA ASP A 103 11.53 -2.61 -4.63
C ASP A 103 11.28 -2.90 -3.12
N GLY A 104 10.12 -2.48 -2.63
CA GLY A 104 9.67 -2.78 -1.27
C GLY A 104 9.25 -4.24 -1.10
N HIS A 105 8.76 -4.59 0.10
CA HIS A 105 8.22 -5.93 0.34
C HIS A 105 6.84 -6.09 -0.32
N LYS A 106 6.78 -6.95 -1.35
CA LYS A 106 5.57 -7.19 -2.17
C LYS A 106 4.67 -8.28 -1.57
N ASP A 107 4.10 -8.01 -0.39
CA ASP A 107 3.12 -8.91 0.24
C ASP A 107 2.08 -8.09 1.04
N LEU A 108 0.86 -8.01 0.50
CA LEU A 108 -0.24 -7.25 1.07
C LEU A 108 -0.77 -7.84 2.38
N ARG A 109 -0.49 -9.11 2.69
CA ARG A 109 -0.93 -9.77 3.93
C ARG A 109 -0.33 -9.10 5.17
N PHE A 110 0.86 -8.49 5.04
CA PHE A 110 1.50 -7.72 6.11
C PHE A 110 0.77 -6.43 6.48
N MET A 111 -0.12 -5.93 5.62
CA MET A 111 -0.92 -4.74 5.90
C MET A 111 -1.86 -4.95 7.10
N ARG A 112 -2.42 -6.16 7.28
CA ARG A 112 -3.39 -6.49 8.35
C ARG A 112 -2.87 -6.19 9.77
N GLY A 113 -1.57 -6.34 9.99
CA GLY A 113 -0.96 -6.09 11.29
C GLY A 113 -0.22 -4.75 11.40
N THR A 114 -0.21 -3.95 10.33
CA THR A 114 0.64 -2.75 10.26
C THR A 114 0.31 -1.77 11.39
N SER A 115 1.33 -1.14 11.94
CA SER A 115 1.20 0.00 12.85
C SER A 115 1.25 1.33 12.10
N PHE A 116 1.48 1.31 10.78
CA PHE A 116 1.57 2.49 9.94
C PHE A 116 1.05 2.19 8.53
N LEU A 117 -0.04 2.87 8.15
CA LEU A 117 -0.64 2.82 6.82
C LEU A 117 -0.68 4.24 6.27
N ARG A 118 -0.16 4.45 5.06
CA ARG A 118 -0.20 5.72 4.36
C ARG A 118 -1.02 5.55 3.09
N VAL A 119 -2.01 6.42 2.93
CA VAL A 119 -2.88 6.51 1.75
C VAL A 119 -2.77 7.93 1.20
N MET A 120 -2.47 8.07 -0.08
CA MET A 120 -2.38 9.35 -0.79
C MET A 120 -3.40 9.38 -1.92
N PHE A 121 -4.05 10.52 -2.11
CA PHE A 121 -5.06 10.73 -3.13
C PHE A 121 -4.47 11.59 -4.25
N ALA A 122 -4.68 11.17 -5.50
CA ALA A 122 -4.20 11.84 -6.70
C ALA A 122 -5.30 11.91 -7.77
#